data_AF-A0A183NW67-F1
#
_entry.id   AF-A0A183NW67-F1
#
_cell.length_a   1.000
_cell.length_b   1.000
_cell.length_c   1.000
_cell.angle_alpha   90.00
_cell.angle_beta   90.00
_cell.angle_gamma   90.00
#
_symmetry.space_group_name_H-M   'P 1'
#
loop_
_entity.id
_entity.type
_entity.pdbx_description
1 polymer ?
#
loop_
_entity_poly.entity_id
_entity_poly.type
_entity_poly.pdbx_seq_one_letter_code
_entity_poly.pdbx_strand_id
1 'polypeptide(L)'
;MLTFSLRCVYTLSDEKRLIKRLLNKYQAAGITGRPVKHTSEKVLVEMSLSLIQILDLDEKNQVLTTSVWLNYVSVILWYTLKL
;
A
#
# COMPACT_ATOMS: atom_id res chain seq x y z
N MET A 1 28.21 15.97 42.87
CA MET A 1 28.68 15.44 41.56
C MET A 1 28.03 14.07 41.34
N LEU A 2 26.78 14.04 40.88
CA LEU A 2 26.12 12.85 40.33
C LEU A 2 25.05 13.38 39.37
N THR A 3 25.37 13.41 38.08
CA THR A 3 24.48 13.83 37.01
C THR A 3 23.42 12.74 36.83
N PHE A 4 22.19 13.02 37.26
CA PHE A 4 21.03 12.19 36.98
C PHE A 4 20.75 12.26 35.47
N SER A 5 21.23 11.27 34.73
CA SER A 5 20.93 11.11 33.31
C SER A 5 19.45 10.72 33.18
N LEU A 6 18.60 11.70 32.90
CA LEU A 6 17.25 11.46 32.38
C LEU A 6 17.41 10.85 30.99
N ARG A 7 17.58 9.52 30.92
CA ARG A 7 17.18 8.79 29.71
C ARG A 7 15.67 8.88 29.62
N CYS A 8 15.21 9.93 28.95
CA CYS A 8 13.85 10.01 28.43
C CYS A 8 13.66 8.81 27.50
N VAL A 9 12.98 7.78 27.98
CA VAL A 9 12.53 6.69 27.13
C VAL A 9 11.35 7.24 26.35
N TYR A 10 11.61 7.75 25.14
CA TYR A 10 10.55 8.04 24.19
C TYR A 10 9.83 6.73 23.86
N THR A 11 8.73 6.44 24.57
CA THR A 11 7.88 5.31 24.23
C THR A 11 7.16 5.63 22.94
N LEU A 12 7.42 4.83 21.91
CA LEU A 12 6.80 4.99 20.61
C LEU A 12 5.31 4.66 20.74
N SER A 13 4.44 5.51 20.21
CA SER A 13 2.99 5.26 20.12
C SER A 13 2.70 3.88 19.52
N ASP A 14 1.63 3.23 19.95
CA ASP A 14 1.29 1.87 19.53
C ASP A 14 1.08 1.75 18.03
N GLU A 15 0.54 2.77 17.39
CA GLU A 15 0.35 2.86 15.94
C GLU A 15 1.71 2.87 15.23
N LYS A 16 2.64 3.70 15.71
CA LYS A 16 4.00 3.78 15.16
C LYS A 16 4.76 2.45 15.37
N ARG A 17 4.52 1.75 16.49
CA ARG A 17 5.07 0.41 16.74
C ARG A 17 4.48 -0.63 15.78
N LEU A 18 3.18 -0.59 15.52
CA LEU A 18 2.51 -1.47 14.56
C LEU A 18 3.03 -1.23 13.13
N ILE A 19 3.06 0.02 12.69
CA ILE A 19 3.57 0.40 11.36
C ILE A 19 5.01 -0.11 11.19
N LYS A 20 5.89 0.13 12.16
CA LYS A 20 7.28 -0.36 12.10
C LYS A 20 7.34 -1.89 11.99
N ARG A 21 6.50 -2.61 12.73
CA ARG A 21 6.44 -4.09 12.66
C ARG A 21 5.94 -4.58 11.30
N LEU A 22 4.90 -3.96 10.73
CA LEU A 22 4.35 -4.35 9.43
C LEU A 22 5.33 -4.09 8.29
N LEU A 23 5.96 -2.91 8.27
CA LEU A 23 6.94 -2.55 7.25
C LEU A 23 8.18 -3.46 7.29
N ASN A 24 8.70 -3.78 8.48
CA ASN A 24 9.83 -4.69 8.62
C ASN A 24 9.51 -6.10 8.10
N LYS A 25 8.28 -6.60 8.35
CA LYS A 25 7.84 -7.90 7.82
C LYS A 25 7.73 -7.89 6.30
N TYR A 26 7.20 -6.79 5.73
CA TYR A 26 7.10 -6.62 4.29
C TYR A 26 8.48 -6.58 3.62
N GLN A 27 9.44 -5.84 4.18
CA GLN A 27 10.81 -5.79 3.70
C GLN A 27 11.48 -7.18 3.73
N ALA A 28 11.28 -7.95 4.80
CA ALA A 28 11.83 -9.30 4.93
C ALA A 28 11.22 -10.31 3.94
N ALA A 29 9.95 -10.14 3.56
CA ALA A 29 9.27 -10.99 2.58
C ALA A 29 9.74 -10.73 1.13
N GLY A 30 10.45 -9.63 0.88
CA GLY A 30 10.86 -9.18 -0.44
C GLY A 30 9.90 -8.11 -0.98
N ILE A 31 10.47 -6.95 -1.32
CA ILE A 31 9.72 -5.79 -1.84
C ILE A 31 9.24 -6.03 -3.28
N THR A 32 9.91 -6.93 -3.99
CA THR A 32 9.64 -7.24 -5.39
C THR A 32 8.94 -8.59 -5.49
N GLY A 33 7.69 -8.58 -5.96
CA GLY A 33 6.95 -9.80 -6.24
C GLY A 33 5.48 -9.73 -5.84
N ARG A 34 4.73 -10.78 -6.20
CA ARG A 34 3.35 -10.96 -5.77
C ARG A 34 3.32 -11.24 -4.26
N PRO A 35 2.46 -10.57 -3.47
CA PRO A 35 2.33 -10.83 -2.03
C PRO A 35 1.55 -12.12 -1.77
N VAL A 36 2.12 -13.26 -2.18
CA VAL A 36 1.55 -14.61 -2.01
C VAL A 36 2.52 -15.47 -1.20
N LYS A 37 1.97 -16.36 -0.36
CA LYS A 37 2.80 -17.33 0.36
C LYS A 37 3.18 -18.50 -0.53
N HIS A 38 2.26 -18.89 -1.42
CA HIS A 38 2.43 -20.02 -2.32
C HIS A 38 2.41 -19.53 -3.78
N THR A 39 3.34 -20.04 -4.58
CA THR A 39 3.45 -19.65 -6.00
C THR A 39 2.18 -19.98 -6.80
N SER A 40 1.44 -21.00 -6.39
CA SER A 40 0.19 -21.45 -7.01
C SER A 40 -1.02 -20.53 -6.79
N GLU A 41 -0.96 -19.59 -5.83
CA GLU A 41 -2.08 -18.71 -5.49
C GLU A 41 -2.15 -17.49 -6.42
N LYS A 42 -3.35 -17.13 -6.89
CA LYS A 42 -3.56 -15.94 -7.72
C LYS A 42 -3.83 -14.70 -6.84
N VAL A 43 -3.40 -13.53 -7.32
CA VAL A 43 -3.74 -12.24 -6.69
C VAL A 43 -4.93 -11.66 -7.45
N LEU A 44 -6.03 -11.41 -6.74
CA LEU A 44 -7.18 -10.72 -7.29
C LEU A 44 -6.99 -9.21 -7.11
N VAL A 45 -7.13 -8.46 -8.20
CA VAL A 45 -7.08 -6.99 -8.19
C VAL A 45 -8.41 -6.49 -8.75
N GLU A 46 -9.19 -5.85 -7.88
CA GLU A 46 -10.40 -5.14 -8.29
C GLU A 46 -10.00 -3.74 -8.71
N MET A 47 -10.29 -3.38 -9.97
CA MET A 47 -9.98 -2.08 -10.53
C MET A 47 -11.25 -1.33 -10.84
N SER A 48 -11.31 -0.08 -10.40
CA SER A 48 -12.42 0.82 -10.59
C SER A 48 -11.91 2.16 -11.09
N LEU A 49 -12.55 2.68 -12.13
CA LEU A 49 -12.22 3.98 -12.72
C LEU A 49 -13.35 4.95 -12.47
N SER A 50 -13.02 6.17 -12.06
CA SER A 50 -13.99 7.25 -11.93
C SER A 50 -13.54 8.44 -12.77
N LEU A 51 -14.34 8.79 -13.77
CA LEU A 51 -14.06 9.94 -14.63
C LEU A 51 -14.21 11.23 -13.82
N ILE A 52 -13.22 12.12 -13.95
CA ILE A 52 -13.26 13.47 -13.35
C ILE A 52 -13.75 14.44 -14.41
N GLN A 53 -13.00 14.54 -15.52
CA GLN A 53 -13.27 15.52 -16.57
C GLN A 53 -12.64 15.09 -17.91
N ILE A 54 -13.25 15.50 -19.02
CA ILE A 54 -12.66 15.45 -20.37
C ILE A 54 -11.83 16.71 -20.59
N LEU A 55 -10.56 16.55 -20.94
CA LEU A 55 -9.60 17.64 -21.13
C LEU A 55 -9.55 18.09 -22.58
N ASP A 56 -9.48 17.14 -23.51
CA ASP A 56 -9.39 17.42 -24.94
C ASP A 56 -9.87 16.22 -25.77
N LEU A 57 -10.42 16.50 -26.95
CA LEU A 57 -10.86 15.51 -27.92
C LEU A 57 -10.34 15.90 -29.31
N ASP A 58 -9.42 15.10 -29.81
CA ASP A 58 -8.96 15.20 -31.19
C ASP A 58 -9.70 14.17 -32.04
N GLU A 59 -10.76 14.61 -32.71
CA GLU A 59 -11.59 13.75 -33.56
C GLU A 59 -10.85 13.28 -34.83
N LYS A 60 -9.88 14.06 -35.31
CA LYS A 60 -9.09 13.69 -36.51
C LYS A 60 -8.12 12.58 -36.19
N ASN A 61 -7.52 12.60 -34.99
CA ASN A 61 -6.57 11.59 -34.54
C ASN A 61 -7.20 10.51 -33.63
N GLN A 62 -8.50 10.61 -33.32
CA GLN A 62 -9.23 9.72 -32.39
C GLN A 62 -8.60 9.64 -31.00
N VAL A 63 -8.07 10.77 -30.51
CA VAL A 63 -7.44 10.84 -29.19
C VAL A 63 -8.37 11.57 -28.23
N LEU A 64 -8.75 10.88 -27.15
CA LEU A 64 -9.50 11.46 -26.05
C LEU A 64 -8.59 11.56 -24.82
N THR A 65 -8.37 12.78 -24.34
CA THR A 65 -7.58 13.05 -23.13
C THR A 65 -8.55 13.32 -21.98
N THR A 66 -8.55 12.48 -20.96
CA THR A 66 -9.41 12.65 -19.76
C THR A 66 -8.60 12.54 -18.48
N SER A 67 -9.07 13.25 -17.45
CA SER A 67 -8.60 13.09 -16.07
C SER A 67 -9.49 12.08 -15.35
N VAL A 68 -8.87 11.10 -14.71
CA VAL A 68 -9.56 9.97 -14.08
C VAL A 68 -8.95 9.66 -12.71
N TRP A 69 -9.79 9.28 -11.76
CA TRP A 69 -9.37 8.63 -10.53
C TRP A 69 -9.28 7.13 -10.77
N LEU A 70 -8.09 6.56 -10.56
CA LEU A 70 -7.87 5.13 -10.60
C LEU A 70 -7.87 4.58 -9.18
N ASN A 71 -8.81 3.68 -8.91
CA ASN A 71 -8.91 2.98 -7.64
C ASN A 71 -8.60 1.51 -7.89
N TYR A 72 -7.71 0.93 -7.10
CA TYR A 72 -7.44 -0.49 -7.11
C TYR A 72 -7.45 -1.02 -5.68
N VAL A 73 -8.08 -2.16 -5.49
CA VAL A 73 -8.07 -2.88 -4.23
C VAL A 73 -7.52 -4.27 -4.51
N SER A 74 -6.54 -4.68 -3.71
CA SER A 74 -6.03 -6.04 -3.73
C SER A 74 -6.02 -6.57 -2.31
N VAL A 75 -6.54 -7.78 -2.14
CA VAL A 75 -6.54 -8.46 -0.85
C VAL A 75 -5.30 -9.32 -0.77
N ILE A 76 -4.52 -9.13 0.29
CA ILE A 76 -3.43 -10.04 0.62
C ILE A 76 -4.04 -11.26 1.32
N LEU A 77 -4.43 -12.26 0.52
CA LEU A 77 -5.17 -13.46 0.99
C LEU A 77 -4.49 -14.18 2.16
N TRP A 78 -3.16 -14.07 2.30
CA TRP A 78 -2.45 -14.68 3.42
C TRP A 78 -2.80 -14.11 4.80
N TYR A 79 -3.15 -12.83 4.91
CA TYR A 79 -3.45 -12.20 6.20
C TYR A 79 -4.92 -12.35 6.62
N THR A 80 -5.84 -12.42 5.66
CA THR A 80 -7.29 -12.41 5.93
C THR A 80 -7.82 -13.75 6.45
N LEU A 81 -7.20 -14.88 6.11
CA LEU A 81 -7.67 -16.23 6.48
C LEU A 81 -7.19 -16.72 7.87
N LYS A 82 -6.62 -15.83 8.69
CA LYS A 82 -6.13 -16.14 10.04
C LYS A 82 -6.82 -15.34 11.16
N LEU A 83 -7.98 -14.75 10.87
CA LEU A 83 -8.89 -14.21 11.88
C LEU A 83 -10.07 -15.17 12.06
#